data_AF-A0A497GCF4-F1
#
_entry.id   AF-A0A497GCF4-F1
#
_cell.length_a   1.000
_cell.length_b   1.000
_cell.length_c   1.000
_cell.angle_alpha   90.00
_cell.angle_beta   90.00
_cell.angle_gamma   90.00
#
_symmetry.space_group_name_H-M   'P 1'
#
loop_
_entity.id
_entity.type
_entity.pdbx_description
1 polymer ?
#
loop_
_entity_poly.entity_id
_entity_poly.type
_entity_poly.pdbx_seq_one_letter_code
_entity_poly.pdbx_strand_id
1 'polypeptide(L)'
;MKPNPGLGGVVQGLSAVRSFTNVTRLTASKALTLVLAALTVVAIVHMADQHGLRPECSPQLPRLWLDRYNLFGGHRGMCGFEQRGYFYIVKQDERWWLVDPLGCAFISKGVNHISPHGDYAPSLGYSPYERAIKAKYGNFDAWLEVTVIRLRSWGFNTVGSWSYEGLFSQMPYTVFLGVMASYGFDWVTGRVPDIFDPSFESHADRLAAEKCSPRARDPLLLGYFLDNELRWGPDWRSPRHLLDDFMMLPPASPGKRAAVEALLKAFGGNLERLSRELGLVASMEALLNYTGQLPSGGAFDEARRIFLRRFAESYFSVAVRAVRRHDP
;
A
#
# COMPACT_ATOMS: atom_id res chain seq x y z
N MET A 1 -0.52 -68.10 -18.28
CA MET A 1 0.84 -67.67 -18.69
C MET A 1 1.18 -66.37 -17.98
N LYS A 2 2.42 -66.23 -17.54
CA LYS A 2 3.02 -65.07 -16.84
C LYS A 2 2.99 -63.77 -17.70
N PRO A 3 3.16 -62.58 -17.08
CA PRO A 3 2.80 -61.28 -17.65
C PRO A 3 3.89 -60.71 -18.56
N ASN A 4 3.53 -59.76 -19.44
CA ASN A 4 4.47 -58.96 -20.22
C ASN A 4 4.46 -57.50 -19.71
N PRO A 5 5.56 -56.95 -19.19
CA PRO A 5 5.64 -55.58 -18.71
C PRO A 5 6.19 -54.68 -19.81
N GLY A 6 5.41 -53.73 -20.29
CA GLY A 6 5.91 -52.76 -21.25
C GLY A 6 4.81 -51.87 -21.74
N LEU A 7 4.62 -50.74 -21.05
CA LEU A 7 4.05 -49.47 -21.59
C LEU A 7 3.91 -48.37 -20.50
N GLY A 8 4.41 -48.58 -19.28
CA GLY A 8 4.44 -47.54 -18.23
C GLY A 8 5.51 -46.46 -18.38
N GLY A 9 6.42 -46.56 -19.36
CA GLY A 9 7.63 -45.72 -19.44
C GLY A 9 7.56 -44.50 -20.36
N VAL A 10 6.55 -44.35 -21.22
CA VAL A 10 6.56 -43.31 -22.27
C VAL A 10 5.74 -42.06 -21.90
N VAL A 11 4.79 -42.18 -20.97
CA VAL A 11 3.94 -41.03 -20.57
C VAL A 11 4.61 -40.14 -19.50
N GLN A 12 5.53 -40.67 -18.70
CA GLN A 12 6.31 -39.87 -17.74
C GLN A 12 7.45 -39.07 -18.39
N GLY A 13 8.01 -39.54 -19.52
CA GLY A 13 9.06 -38.81 -20.25
C GLY A 13 8.58 -37.54 -20.93
N LEU A 14 7.37 -37.53 -21.50
CA LEU A 14 6.81 -36.34 -22.18
C LEU A 14 6.33 -35.26 -21.20
N SER A 15 5.93 -35.64 -19.98
CA SER A 15 5.63 -34.73 -18.88
C SER A 15 6.90 -34.07 -18.33
N ALA A 16 7.97 -34.86 -18.14
CA ALA A 16 9.27 -34.34 -17.71
C ALA A 16 9.90 -33.42 -18.78
N VAL A 17 9.82 -33.75 -20.06
CA VAL A 17 10.36 -32.90 -21.15
C VAL A 17 9.56 -31.61 -21.30
N ARG A 18 8.24 -31.61 -21.09
CA ARG A 18 7.41 -30.37 -21.06
C ARG A 18 7.65 -29.52 -19.81
N SER A 19 7.87 -30.17 -18.66
CA SER A 19 8.26 -29.50 -17.41
C SER A 19 9.63 -28.84 -17.53
N PHE A 20 10.63 -29.57 -18.04
CA PHE A 20 11.96 -29.03 -18.31
C PHE A 20 11.91 -27.92 -19.36
N THR A 21 11.21 -28.07 -20.49
CA THR A 21 11.12 -26.98 -21.50
C THR A 21 10.39 -25.73 -20.99
N ASN A 22 9.41 -25.87 -20.10
CA ASN A 22 8.75 -24.72 -19.44
C ASN A 22 9.62 -24.08 -18.35
N VAL A 23 10.35 -24.88 -17.55
CA VAL A 23 11.31 -24.37 -16.56
C VAL A 23 12.48 -23.67 -17.27
N THR A 24 13.01 -24.25 -18.35
CA THR A 24 14.08 -23.64 -19.16
C THR A 24 13.61 -22.39 -19.89
N ARG A 25 12.35 -22.33 -20.37
CA ARG A 25 11.74 -21.10 -20.93
C ARG A 25 11.44 -20.04 -19.86
N LEU A 26 11.05 -20.42 -18.64
CA LEU A 26 10.87 -19.49 -17.52
C LEU A 26 12.19 -18.95 -16.99
N THR A 27 13.23 -19.77 -16.88
CA THR A 27 14.58 -19.32 -16.50
C THR A 27 15.21 -18.51 -17.61
N ALA A 28 14.98 -18.85 -18.88
CA ALA A 28 15.40 -18.02 -20.00
C ALA A 28 14.63 -16.69 -20.05
N SER A 29 13.33 -16.66 -19.74
CA SER A 29 12.55 -15.41 -19.64
C SER A 29 12.99 -14.54 -18.47
N LYS A 30 13.24 -15.11 -17.30
CA LYS A 30 13.80 -14.39 -16.14
C LYS A 30 15.22 -13.90 -16.42
N ALA A 31 16.08 -14.73 -17.01
CA ALA A 31 17.42 -14.36 -17.44
C ALA A 31 17.39 -13.30 -18.55
N LEU A 32 16.42 -13.33 -19.45
CA LEU A 32 16.23 -12.35 -20.52
C LEU A 32 15.75 -11.00 -19.95
N THR A 33 14.88 -10.99 -18.94
CA THR A 33 14.50 -9.77 -18.20
C THR A 33 15.69 -9.21 -17.40
N LEU A 34 16.50 -10.09 -16.79
CA LEU A 34 17.76 -9.74 -16.10
C LEU A 34 18.82 -9.17 -17.07
N VAL A 35 18.95 -9.75 -18.26
CA VAL A 35 19.87 -9.31 -19.31
C VAL A 35 19.38 -8.02 -19.95
N LEU A 36 18.07 -7.86 -20.18
CA LEU A 36 17.51 -6.59 -20.62
C LEU A 36 17.77 -5.49 -19.60
N ALA A 37 17.51 -5.70 -18.30
CA ALA A 37 17.76 -4.71 -17.25
C ALA A 37 19.25 -4.32 -17.12
N ALA A 38 20.16 -5.28 -17.27
CA ALA A 38 21.61 -5.02 -17.29
C ALA A 38 22.05 -4.28 -18.57
N LEU A 39 21.45 -4.61 -19.73
CA LEU A 39 21.67 -3.91 -20.99
C LEU A 39 21.09 -2.49 -20.96
N THR A 40 19.99 -2.23 -20.24
CA THR A 40 19.47 -0.87 -20.07
C THR A 40 20.49 0.00 -19.33
N VAL A 41 21.13 -0.52 -18.27
CA VAL A 41 22.16 0.25 -17.52
C VAL A 41 23.37 0.58 -18.39
N VAL A 42 23.81 -0.33 -19.26
CA VAL A 42 24.94 -0.09 -20.19
C VAL A 42 24.55 0.85 -21.33
N ALA A 43 23.33 0.72 -21.88
CA ALA A 43 22.80 1.59 -22.92
C ALA A 43 22.56 3.03 -22.41
N ILE A 44 22.08 3.18 -21.18
CA ILE A 44 21.88 4.47 -20.51
C ILE A 44 23.19 5.27 -20.40
N VAL A 45 24.32 4.59 -20.11
CA VAL A 45 25.65 5.23 -20.06
C VAL A 45 26.10 5.69 -21.45
N HIS A 46 25.73 4.98 -22.51
CA HIS A 46 26.11 5.31 -23.89
C HIS A 46 25.21 6.40 -24.50
N MET A 47 23.92 6.42 -24.17
CA MET A 47 22.97 7.43 -24.69
C MET A 47 23.09 8.79 -24.00
N ALA A 48 23.45 8.83 -22.71
CA ALA A 48 23.72 10.09 -22.00
C ALA A 48 24.92 10.85 -22.59
N ASP A 49 25.88 10.13 -23.21
CA ASP A 49 27.03 10.71 -23.90
C ASP A 49 26.65 11.31 -25.26
N GLN A 50 25.69 10.70 -25.98
CA GLN A 50 25.27 11.16 -27.32
C GLN A 50 24.36 12.39 -27.31
N HIS A 51 23.66 12.68 -26.21
CA HIS A 51 22.73 13.83 -26.13
C HIS A 51 23.31 15.08 -25.46
N GLY A 52 24.61 15.11 -25.12
CA GLY A 52 25.25 16.27 -24.48
C GLY A 52 24.71 16.62 -23.07
N LEU A 53 23.78 15.82 -22.55
CA LEU A 53 23.24 15.90 -21.21
C LEU A 53 24.20 15.15 -20.29
N ARG A 54 25.27 15.82 -19.84
CA ARG A 54 26.10 15.25 -18.77
C ARG A 54 25.18 14.97 -17.57
N PRO A 55 25.04 13.71 -17.11
CA PRO A 55 24.40 13.49 -15.83
C PRO A 55 25.21 14.29 -14.79
N GLU A 56 24.54 15.09 -13.97
CA GLU A 56 25.15 15.73 -12.79
C GLU A 56 25.73 14.68 -11.81
N CYS A 57 25.48 13.40 -12.04
CA CYS A 57 26.05 12.26 -11.33
C CYS A 57 27.13 11.56 -12.15
N SER A 58 28.28 11.27 -11.52
CA SER A 58 29.35 10.46 -12.11
C SER A 58 28.85 9.05 -12.49
N PRO A 59 29.21 8.51 -13.68
CA PRO A 59 28.86 7.16 -14.12
C PRO A 59 29.43 6.03 -13.24
N GLN A 60 30.29 6.35 -12.28
CA GLN A 60 30.81 5.39 -11.28
C GLN A 60 29.78 5.04 -10.20
N LEU A 61 28.77 5.88 -9.96
CA LEU A 61 27.86 5.75 -8.84
C LEU A 61 26.83 4.59 -8.95
N PRO A 62 26.27 4.26 -10.14
CA PRO A 62 25.39 3.09 -10.26
C PRO A 62 26.10 1.76 -10.01
N ARG A 63 27.41 1.66 -10.32
CA ARG A 63 28.22 0.47 -10.01
C ARG A 63 28.31 0.24 -8.49
N LEU A 64 28.53 1.30 -7.72
CA LEU A 64 28.56 1.26 -6.25
C LEU A 64 27.22 0.84 -5.60
N TRP A 65 26.11 1.02 -6.31
CA TRP A 65 24.80 0.55 -5.85
C TRP A 65 24.66 -0.96 -6.06
N LEU A 66 25.01 -1.46 -7.26
CA LEU A 66 24.94 -2.89 -7.60
C LEU A 66 25.95 -3.76 -6.82
N ASP A 67 27.02 -3.17 -6.31
CA ASP A 67 27.96 -3.84 -5.40
C ASP A 67 27.30 -4.18 -4.06
N ARG A 68 26.35 -3.36 -3.60
CA ARG A 68 25.68 -3.48 -2.30
C ARG A 68 24.31 -4.10 -2.37
N TYR A 69 23.55 -3.82 -3.43
CA TYR A 69 22.16 -4.21 -3.58
C TYR A 69 21.96 -5.10 -4.82
N ASN A 70 21.04 -6.05 -4.73
CA ASN A 70 20.61 -6.81 -5.90
C ASN A 70 19.53 -6.03 -6.70
N LEU A 71 18.96 -6.64 -7.74
CA LEU A 71 17.98 -5.99 -8.62
C LEU A 71 16.68 -5.56 -7.92
N PHE A 72 16.34 -6.19 -6.79
CA PHE A 72 15.19 -5.85 -5.96
C PHE A 72 15.58 -4.96 -4.78
N GLY A 73 16.80 -4.43 -4.75
CA GLY A 73 17.24 -3.49 -3.73
C GLY A 73 17.58 -4.11 -2.37
N GLY A 74 17.57 -5.44 -2.24
CA GLY A 74 18.00 -6.12 -1.02
C GLY A 74 19.52 -6.21 -0.92
N HIS A 75 20.02 -6.27 0.32
CA HIS A 75 21.43 -6.17 0.63
C HIS A 75 22.16 -7.49 0.33
N ARG A 76 23.09 -7.48 -0.63
CA ARG A 76 23.80 -8.68 -1.12
C ARG A 76 24.62 -9.40 -0.06
N GLY A 77 25.12 -8.68 0.94
CA GLY A 77 25.85 -9.24 2.07
C GLY A 77 24.96 -9.84 3.17
N MET A 78 23.63 -9.76 3.02
CA MET A 78 22.66 -10.25 4.00
C MET A 78 21.56 -11.05 3.31
N CYS A 79 21.96 -12.11 2.61
CA CYS A 79 21.05 -13.05 1.97
C CYS A 79 21.01 -14.39 2.71
N GLY A 80 20.16 -15.31 2.26
CA GLY A 80 19.99 -16.65 2.87
C GLY A 80 18.58 -16.90 3.42
N PHE A 81 17.67 -15.93 3.25
CA PHE A 81 16.26 -16.13 3.50
C PHE A 81 15.62 -16.94 2.35
N GLU A 82 14.41 -17.45 2.59
CA GLU A 82 13.62 -18.18 1.59
C GLU A 82 13.31 -17.28 0.37
N GLN A 83 13.57 -17.80 -0.84
CA GLN A 83 13.27 -17.09 -2.08
C GLN A 83 11.81 -17.29 -2.45
N ARG A 84 10.95 -16.34 -2.11
CA ARG A 84 9.50 -16.42 -2.36
C ARG A 84 9.05 -15.78 -3.67
N GLY A 85 9.94 -15.04 -4.35
CA GLY A 85 9.60 -14.31 -5.56
C GLY A 85 8.82 -13.00 -5.33
N TYR A 86 8.49 -12.69 -4.08
CA TYR A 86 7.80 -11.47 -3.64
C TYR A 86 8.42 -10.95 -2.36
N PHE A 87 8.18 -9.68 -2.03
CA PHE A 87 8.57 -9.13 -0.74
C PHE A 87 7.76 -9.74 0.39
N TYR A 88 8.40 -10.00 1.53
CA TYR A 88 7.70 -10.48 2.73
C TYR A 88 8.40 -10.03 4.01
N ILE A 89 7.75 -10.22 5.16
CA ILE A 89 8.32 -9.88 6.47
C ILE A 89 8.77 -11.13 7.23
N VAL A 90 9.89 -11.04 7.93
CA VAL A 90 10.36 -12.08 8.85
C VAL A 90 10.92 -11.42 10.12
N LYS A 91 10.74 -12.08 11.27
CA LYS A 91 11.45 -11.74 12.50
C LYS A 91 12.60 -12.74 12.68
N GLN A 92 13.83 -12.26 12.69
CA GLN A 92 15.04 -13.05 12.93
C GLN A 92 15.91 -12.32 13.94
N ASP A 93 16.44 -13.05 14.94
CA ASP A 93 17.30 -12.50 15.99
C ASP A 93 16.72 -11.25 16.64
N GLU A 94 15.43 -11.31 16.99
CA GLU A 94 14.64 -10.21 17.56
C GLU A 94 14.47 -8.96 16.69
N ARG A 95 14.90 -9.00 15.41
CA ARG A 95 14.74 -7.89 14.45
C ARG A 95 13.77 -8.25 13.34
N TRP A 96 12.93 -7.29 12.98
CA TRP A 96 12.06 -7.39 11.80
C TRP A 96 12.82 -6.97 10.55
N TRP A 97 12.72 -7.81 9.52
CA TRP A 97 13.25 -7.55 8.19
C TRP A 97 12.13 -7.63 7.18
N LEU A 98 12.14 -6.71 6.22
CA LEU A 98 11.61 -7.04 4.90
C LEU A 98 12.63 -7.95 4.23
N VAL A 99 12.15 -8.88 3.43
CA VAL A 99 12.98 -9.77 2.61
C VAL A 99 12.53 -9.58 1.18
N ASP A 100 13.48 -9.43 0.28
CA ASP A 100 13.20 -9.24 -1.14
C ASP A 100 12.89 -10.57 -1.87
N PRO A 101 12.44 -10.52 -3.13
CA PRO A 101 12.13 -11.71 -3.94
C PRO A 101 13.25 -12.76 -4.05
N LEU A 102 14.51 -12.37 -3.86
CA LEU A 102 15.69 -13.25 -3.96
C LEU A 102 16.20 -13.72 -2.59
N GLY A 103 15.47 -13.46 -1.51
CA GLY A 103 15.82 -13.93 -0.18
C GLY A 103 16.95 -13.12 0.47
N CYS A 104 17.06 -11.82 0.15
CA CYS A 104 17.99 -10.90 0.79
C CYS A 104 17.26 -9.92 1.71
N ALA A 105 17.89 -9.58 2.84
CA ALA A 105 17.39 -8.59 3.78
C ALA A 105 17.20 -7.25 3.06
N PHE A 106 16.08 -6.61 3.36
CA PHE A 106 15.65 -5.38 2.72
C PHE A 106 15.25 -4.36 3.78
N ILE A 107 15.70 -3.12 3.57
CA ILE A 107 15.20 -1.93 4.25
C ILE A 107 14.71 -1.01 3.16
N SER A 108 13.42 -0.63 3.25
CA SER A 108 12.82 0.33 2.32
C SER A 108 13.40 1.72 2.56
N LYS A 109 14.18 2.20 1.60
CA LYS A 109 14.71 3.55 1.55
C LYS A 109 14.12 4.19 0.30
N GLY A 110 13.08 5.00 0.48
CA GLY A 110 12.37 5.61 -0.63
C GLY A 110 12.05 7.09 -0.43
N VAL A 111 11.76 7.74 -1.54
CA VAL A 111 11.28 9.12 -1.62
C VAL A 111 9.82 9.07 -2.10
N ASN A 112 8.95 9.83 -1.44
CA ASN A 112 7.54 9.97 -1.84
C ASN A 112 7.39 11.06 -2.90
N HIS A 113 6.28 11.03 -3.64
CA HIS A 113 5.89 12.08 -4.58
C HIS A 113 6.91 12.34 -5.70
N ILE A 114 7.54 11.27 -6.20
CA ILE A 114 8.48 11.35 -7.32
C ILE A 114 7.67 11.44 -8.61
N SER A 115 7.44 12.64 -9.12
CA SER A 115 6.60 12.86 -10.30
C SER A 115 7.16 13.97 -11.21
N PRO A 116 7.13 13.82 -12.54
CA PRO A 116 7.56 14.87 -13.45
C PRO A 116 6.59 16.05 -13.48
N HIS A 117 5.35 15.84 -13.00
CA HIS A 117 4.31 16.85 -12.96
C HIS A 117 4.50 17.85 -11.82
N GLY A 118 5.10 17.43 -10.69
CA GLY A 118 5.18 18.27 -9.48
C GLY A 118 3.82 18.84 -9.04
N ASP A 119 3.86 19.89 -8.23
CA ASP A 119 2.66 20.53 -7.70
C ASP A 119 2.12 21.60 -8.66
N TYR A 120 0.81 21.61 -8.86
CA TYR A 120 0.13 22.67 -9.58
C TYR A 120 0.11 23.96 -8.74
N ALA A 121 0.50 25.08 -9.34
CA ALA A 121 0.44 26.39 -8.69
C ALA A 121 -0.81 27.15 -9.20
N PRO A 122 -1.88 27.30 -8.39
CA PRO A 122 -3.12 27.93 -8.84
C PRO A 122 -2.94 29.39 -9.29
N SER A 123 -2.06 30.13 -8.63
CA SER A 123 -1.75 31.53 -8.99
C SER A 123 -1.07 31.67 -10.35
N LEU A 124 -0.39 30.62 -10.82
CA LEU A 124 0.31 30.61 -12.10
C LEU A 124 -0.49 29.91 -13.22
N GLY A 125 -1.44 29.04 -12.86
CA GLY A 125 -2.22 28.27 -13.84
C GLY A 125 -1.48 27.05 -14.42
N TYR A 126 -0.32 26.68 -13.88
CA TYR A 126 0.50 25.54 -14.31
C TYR A 126 1.44 25.07 -13.18
N SER A 127 2.14 23.94 -13.39
CA SER A 127 3.25 23.49 -12.51
C SER A 127 4.59 24.06 -13.00
N PRO A 128 5.26 24.94 -12.23
CA PRO A 128 6.60 25.42 -12.58
C PRO A 128 7.62 24.29 -12.69
N TYR A 129 7.49 23.26 -11.86
CA TYR A 129 8.37 22.10 -11.90
C TYR A 129 8.20 21.33 -13.20
N GLU A 130 6.96 21.01 -13.61
CA GLU A 130 6.71 20.29 -14.86
C GLU A 130 7.28 21.05 -16.07
N ARG A 131 7.11 22.38 -16.09
CA ARG A 131 7.67 23.22 -17.15
C ARG A 131 9.20 23.17 -17.16
N ALA A 132 9.84 23.21 -15.99
CA ALA A 132 11.29 23.07 -15.88
C ALA A 132 11.76 21.68 -16.31
N ILE A 133 11.02 20.61 -15.99
CA ILE A 133 11.30 19.24 -16.42
C ILE A 133 11.21 19.13 -17.94
N LYS A 134 10.12 19.62 -18.56
CA LYS A 134 9.95 19.63 -20.02
C LYS A 134 11.06 20.43 -20.71
N ALA A 135 11.44 21.59 -20.17
CA ALA A 135 12.52 22.40 -20.73
C ALA A 135 13.90 21.73 -20.61
N LYS A 136 14.18 21.03 -19.49
CA LYS A 136 15.50 20.42 -19.22
C LYS A 136 15.68 19.07 -19.93
N TYR A 137 14.65 18.22 -19.97
CA TYR A 137 14.75 16.84 -20.45
C TYR A 137 14.01 16.59 -21.76
N GLY A 138 13.22 17.55 -22.25
CA GLY A 138 12.43 17.44 -23.47
C GLY A 138 11.15 16.59 -23.31
N ASN A 139 11.26 15.42 -22.68
CA ASN A 139 10.14 14.52 -22.40
C ASN A 139 10.28 13.84 -21.03
N PHE A 140 9.22 13.14 -20.60
CA PHE A 140 9.19 12.49 -19.29
C PHE A 140 9.99 11.19 -19.20
N ASP A 141 10.23 10.50 -20.32
CA ASP A 141 11.05 9.29 -20.35
C ASP A 141 12.52 9.62 -20.02
N ALA A 142 13.06 10.68 -20.63
CA ALA A 142 14.39 11.18 -20.33
C ALA A 142 14.52 11.65 -18.86
N TRP A 143 13.47 12.26 -18.30
CA TRP A 143 13.44 12.59 -16.87
C TRP A 143 13.42 11.33 -15.98
N LEU A 144 12.64 10.32 -16.34
CA LEU A 144 12.50 9.07 -15.60
C LEU A 144 13.84 8.33 -15.54
N GLU A 145 14.54 8.20 -16.67
CA GLU A 145 15.86 7.57 -16.74
C GLU A 145 16.85 8.24 -15.78
N VAL A 146 16.97 9.58 -15.87
CA VAL A 146 17.87 10.35 -15.00
C VAL A 146 17.46 10.25 -13.53
N THR A 147 16.15 10.21 -13.25
CA THR A 147 15.63 10.10 -11.88
C THR A 147 15.97 8.75 -11.25
N VAL A 148 15.82 7.64 -11.97
CA VAL A 148 16.21 6.31 -11.49
C VAL A 148 17.71 6.23 -11.22
N ILE A 149 18.54 6.81 -12.09
CA ILE A 149 19.99 6.89 -11.89
C ILE A 149 20.32 7.66 -10.62
N ARG A 150 19.68 8.81 -10.39
CA ARG A 150 19.86 9.62 -9.17
C ARG A 150 19.45 8.87 -7.91
N LEU A 151 18.27 8.26 -7.90
CA LEU A 151 17.79 7.53 -6.73
C LEU A 151 18.77 6.41 -6.34
N ARG A 152 19.23 5.62 -7.32
CA ARG A 152 20.22 4.57 -7.07
C ARG A 152 21.59 5.15 -6.68
N SER A 153 22.06 6.22 -7.33
CA SER A 153 23.35 6.84 -6.98
C SER A 153 23.36 7.39 -5.55
N TRP A 154 22.22 7.88 -5.07
CA TRP A 154 22.02 8.36 -3.70
C TRP A 154 21.78 7.24 -2.68
N GLY A 155 21.69 5.98 -3.14
CA GLY A 155 21.52 4.82 -2.26
C GLY A 155 20.07 4.46 -1.94
N PHE A 156 19.09 5.11 -2.56
CA PHE A 156 17.68 4.71 -2.45
C PHE A 156 17.45 3.40 -3.21
N ASN A 157 16.49 2.61 -2.73
CA ASN A 157 16.13 1.32 -3.31
C ASN A 157 14.61 1.14 -3.49
N THR A 158 13.81 2.15 -3.13
CA THR A 158 12.35 2.09 -3.21
C THR A 158 11.77 3.38 -3.78
N VAL A 159 10.75 3.26 -4.62
CA VAL A 159 9.88 4.36 -5.05
C VAL A 159 8.72 4.44 -4.05
N GLY A 160 8.65 5.55 -3.32
CA GLY A 160 7.63 5.76 -2.28
C GLY A 160 6.26 6.11 -2.84
N SER A 161 5.29 6.30 -1.94
CA SER A 161 3.90 6.62 -2.27
C SER A 161 3.74 7.88 -3.11
N TRP A 162 2.63 7.96 -3.85
CA TRP A 162 2.26 9.07 -4.73
C TRP A 162 3.28 9.39 -5.83
N SER A 163 4.11 8.42 -6.18
CA SER A 163 5.08 8.55 -7.27
C SER A 163 4.49 8.17 -8.61
N TYR A 164 5.09 8.68 -9.68
CA TYR A 164 4.71 8.43 -11.06
C TYR A 164 4.85 6.94 -11.41
N GLU A 165 3.79 6.34 -11.95
CA GLU A 165 3.72 4.89 -12.18
C GLU A 165 4.78 4.37 -13.17
N GLY A 166 5.30 5.23 -14.07
CA GLY A 166 6.40 4.85 -14.97
C GLY A 166 7.63 4.32 -14.23
N LEU A 167 7.85 4.77 -12.99
CA LEU A 167 8.96 4.33 -12.14
C LEU A 167 8.82 2.89 -11.63
N PHE A 168 7.61 2.33 -11.60
CA PHE A 168 7.31 1.04 -10.97
C PHE A 168 7.97 -0.14 -11.70
N SER A 169 8.26 0.01 -12.99
CA SER A 169 9.01 -0.97 -13.78
C SER A 169 10.53 -0.94 -13.53
N GLN A 170 11.03 0.06 -12.81
CA GLN A 170 12.47 0.36 -12.70
C GLN A 170 13.06 0.00 -11.35
N MET A 171 12.27 0.08 -10.28
CA MET A 171 12.71 -0.12 -8.90
C MET A 171 11.55 -0.68 -8.06
N PRO A 172 11.86 -1.33 -6.91
CA PRO A 172 10.83 -1.67 -5.93
C PRO A 172 9.94 -0.47 -5.59
N TYR A 173 8.65 -0.66 -5.43
CA TYR A 173 7.70 0.45 -5.29
C TYR A 173 6.55 0.15 -4.35
N THR A 174 5.91 1.21 -3.85
CA THR A 174 4.69 1.14 -3.05
C THR A 174 3.52 1.82 -3.74
N VAL A 175 2.30 1.32 -3.54
CA VAL A 175 1.08 1.88 -4.12
C VAL A 175 0.17 2.45 -3.03
N PHE A 176 -0.34 3.67 -3.25
CA PHE A 176 -1.35 4.27 -2.39
C PHE A 176 -2.76 3.95 -2.91
N LEU A 177 -3.58 3.31 -2.08
CA LEU A 177 -4.96 2.94 -2.44
C LEU A 177 -5.93 4.09 -2.22
N GLY A 178 -5.91 4.71 -1.04
CA GLY A 178 -6.87 5.73 -0.61
C GLY A 178 -8.26 5.14 -0.39
N VAL A 179 -8.36 4.06 0.39
CA VAL A 179 -9.60 3.29 0.56
C VAL A 179 -10.72 4.13 1.15
N MET A 180 -10.49 4.76 2.30
CA MET A 180 -11.44 5.64 2.97
C MET A 180 -11.47 7.03 2.33
N ALA A 181 -10.33 7.54 1.85
CA ALA A 181 -10.25 8.81 1.13
C ALA A 181 -11.20 8.82 -0.08
N SER A 182 -11.15 7.78 -0.92
CA SER A 182 -12.03 7.64 -2.10
C SER A 182 -13.48 7.28 -1.74
N TYR A 183 -13.76 6.86 -0.50
CA TYR A 183 -15.10 6.58 -0.02
C TYR A 183 -15.82 7.81 0.54
N GLY A 184 -15.07 8.84 0.95
CA GLY A 184 -15.65 10.11 1.42
C GLY A 184 -15.03 10.70 2.67
N PHE A 185 -13.86 10.20 3.09
CA PHE A 185 -13.04 10.88 4.10
C PHE A 185 -12.49 12.19 3.56
N ASP A 186 -12.64 13.24 4.36
CA ASP A 186 -12.09 14.57 4.07
C ASP A 186 -10.93 14.83 5.02
N TRP A 187 -9.72 14.87 4.46
CA TRP A 187 -8.49 15.06 5.23
C TRP A 187 -8.43 16.42 5.92
N VAL A 188 -8.96 17.48 5.29
CA VAL A 188 -8.89 18.87 5.79
C VAL A 188 -9.87 19.06 6.95
N THR A 189 -11.13 18.64 6.76
CA THR A 189 -12.14 18.79 7.81
C THR A 189 -12.09 17.67 8.85
N GLY A 190 -11.36 16.58 8.56
CA GLY A 190 -11.35 15.37 9.38
C GLY A 190 -12.70 14.64 9.38
N ARG A 191 -13.60 14.93 8.43
CA ARG A 191 -14.89 14.24 8.34
C ARG A 191 -14.66 12.77 7.97
N VAL A 192 -15.16 11.87 8.81
CA VAL A 192 -15.05 10.42 8.62
C VAL A 192 -16.39 9.88 8.10
N PRO A 193 -16.42 9.15 6.98
CA PRO A 193 -17.64 8.55 6.45
C PRO A 193 -18.09 7.35 7.28
N ASP A 194 -19.36 6.97 7.16
CA ASP A 194 -19.90 5.77 7.83
C ASP A 194 -19.41 4.49 7.14
N ILE A 195 -18.36 3.88 7.67
CA ILE A 195 -17.80 2.62 7.16
C ILE A 195 -18.60 1.37 7.60
N PHE A 196 -19.58 1.52 8.49
CA PHE A 196 -20.48 0.44 8.85
C PHE A 196 -21.60 0.28 7.82
N ASP A 197 -21.72 1.22 6.87
CA ASP A 197 -22.55 1.06 5.70
C ASP A 197 -22.04 -0.11 4.83
N PRO A 198 -22.90 -1.07 4.44
CA PRO A 198 -22.50 -2.22 3.63
C PRO A 198 -21.84 -1.86 2.29
N SER A 199 -22.12 -0.67 1.75
CA SER A 199 -21.48 -0.19 0.52
C SER A 199 -19.97 0.05 0.67
N PHE A 200 -19.45 0.24 1.89
CA PHE A 200 -18.03 0.38 2.14
C PHE A 200 -17.23 -0.88 1.74
N GLU A 201 -17.72 -2.08 2.08
CA GLU A 201 -17.05 -3.34 1.70
C GLU A 201 -17.02 -3.51 0.17
N SER A 202 -18.13 -3.17 -0.49
CA SER A 202 -18.22 -3.21 -1.96
C SER A 202 -17.31 -2.18 -2.62
N HIS A 203 -17.13 -1.01 -2.00
CA HIS A 203 -16.19 0.01 -2.45
C HIS A 203 -14.73 -0.43 -2.32
N ALA A 204 -14.36 -0.96 -1.15
CA ALA A 204 -13.02 -1.46 -0.90
C ALA A 204 -12.65 -2.60 -1.86
N ASP A 205 -13.57 -3.53 -2.11
CA ASP A 205 -13.36 -4.64 -3.05
C ASP A 205 -13.13 -4.14 -4.48
N ARG A 206 -13.97 -3.22 -4.97
CA ARG A 206 -13.84 -2.66 -6.32
C ARG A 206 -12.53 -1.89 -6.50
N LEU A 207 -12.15 -1.09 -5.50
CA LEU A 207 -10.89 -0.34 -5.51
C LEU A 207 -9.68 -1.28 -5.52
N ALA A 208 -9.71 -2.36 -4.72
CA ALA A 208 -8.67 -3.38 -4.72
C ALA A 208 -8.62 -4.15 -6.04
N ALA A 209 -9.76 -4.46 -6.64
CA ALA A 209 -9.81 -5.09 -7.96
C ALA A 209 -9.13 -4.22 -9.04
N GLU A 210 -9.36 -2.91 -8.99
CA GLU A 210 -8.79 -1.94 -9.92
C GLU A 210 -7.28 -1.74 -9.70
N LYS A 211 -6.86 -1.57 -8.44
CA LYS A 211 -5.48 -1.17 -8.11
C LYS A 211 -4.55 -2.33 -7.77
N CYS A 212 -5.05 -3.41 -7.19
CA CYS A 212 -4.23 -4.54 -6.74
C CYS A 212 -4.12 -5.63 -7.81
N SER A 213 -5.22 -6.07 -8.42
CA SER A 213 -5.21 -7.20 -9.37
C SER A 213 -4.20 -7.06 -10.52
N PRO A 214 -4.00 -5.88 -11.15
CA PRO A 214 -3.00 -5.74 -12.21
C PRO A 214 -1.55 -5.95 -11.75
N ARG A 215 -1.30 -5.89 -10.45
CA ARG A 215 0.04 -5.89 -9.83
C ARG A 215 0.31 -7.13 -8.98
N ALA A 216 -0.66 -8.03 -8.82
CA ALA A 216 -0.56 -9.20 -7.95
C ALA A 216 0.56 -10.20 -8.30
N ARG A 217 1.17 -10.04 -9.47
CA ARG A 217 2.32 -10.86 -9.91
C ARG A 217 3.58 -10.05 -10.15
N ASP A 218 3.58 -8.78 -9.78
CA ASP A 218 4.72 -7.89 -9.97
C ASP A 218 5.73 -8.08 -8.81
N PRO A 219 6.93 -8.63 -9.07
CA PRO A 219 7.91 -8.85 -8.02
C PRO A 219 8.57 -7.55 -7.52
N LEU A 220 8.36 -6.42 -8.21
CA LEU A 220 8.83 -5.10 -7.75
C LEU A 220 7.85 -4.44 -6.77
N LEU A 221 6.61 -4.92 -6.66
CA LEU A 221 5.66 -4.38 -5.71
C LEU A 221 6.08 -4.74 -4.28
N LEU A 222 6.47 -3.74 -3.50
CA LEU A 222 6.77 -3.88 -2.07
C LEU A 222 5.49 -4.02 -1.24
N GLY A 223 4.42 -3.30 -1.62
CA GLY A 223 3.13 -3.38 -0.95
C GLY A 223 2.27 -2.12 -1.11
N TYR A 224 1.16 -2.11 -0.38
CA TYR A 224 0.11 -1.10 -0.47
C TYR A 224 -0.02 -0.28 0.83
N PHE A 225 -0.13 1.03 0.69
CA PHE A 225 -0.66 1.90 1.74
C PHE A 225 -2.17 2.06 1.55
N LEU A 226 -2.95 1.74 2.58
CA LEU A 226 -4.41 1.79 2.51
C LEU A 226 -4.93 3.23 2.42
N ASP A 227 -4.44 4.11 3.29
CA ASP A 227 -4.82 5.53 3.39
C ASP A 227 -3.68 6.34 4.05
N ASN A 228 -3.87 7.65 4.20
CA ASN A 228 -2.91 8.57 4.81
C ASN A 228 -3.60 9.46 5.86
N GLU A 229 -3.04 9.49 7.07
CA GLU A 229 -3.41 10.42 8.16
C GLU A 229 -4.92 10.54 8.42
N LEU A 230 -5.61 9.41 8.39
CA LEU A 230 -7.01 9.32 8.81
C LEU A 230 -7.17 9.88 10.22
N ARG A 231 -8.30 10.53 10.49
CA ARG A 231 -8.62 10.98 11.85
C ARG A 231 -9.11 9.79 12.66
N TRP A 232 -8.35 9.41 13.68
CA TRP A 232 -8.71 8.32 14.61
C TRP A 232 -9.24 8.82 15.95
N GLY A 233 -9.14 10.12 16.22
CA GLY A 233 -9.54 10.74 17.47
C GLY A 233 -9.32 12.25 17.42
N PRO A 234 -9.32 12.91 18.59
CA PRO A 234 -9.07 14.34 18.67
C PRO A 234 -7.72 14.74 18.06
N ASP A 235 -7.73 15.73 17.18
CA ASP A 235 -6.54 16.37 16.61
C ASP A 235 -6.83 17.83 16.19
N TRP A 236 -5.94 18.45 15.42
CA TRP A 236 -6.09 19.84 14.97
C TRP A 236 -7.33 20.11 14.11
N ARG A 237 -7.96 19.06 13.55
CA ARG A 237 -9.17 19.16 12.71
C ARG A 237 -10.44 19.16 13.57
N SER A 238 -10.44 18.41 14.66
CA SER A 238 -11.59 18.35 15.58
C SER A 238 -11.18 17.86 16.97
N PRO A 239 -11.72 18.43 18.06
CA PRO A 239 -11.50 17.91 19.41
C PRO A 239 -12.34 16.66 19.73
N ARG A 240 -13.22 16.22 18.82
CA ARG A 240 -14.16 15.13 19.05
C ARG A 240 -13.54 13.76 18.81
N HIS A 241 -13.97 12.77 19.58
CA HIS A 241 -13.70 11.37 19.27
C HIS A 241 -14.65 10.86 18.18
N LEU A 242 -14.28 9.77 17.51
CA LEU A 242 -15.13 9.16 16.48
C LEU A 242 -16.51 8.78 17.02
N LEU A 243 -16.61 8.32 18.27
CA LEU A 243 -17.91 8.02 18.88
C LEU A 243 -18.81 9.27 18.89
N ASP A 244 -18.25 10.42 19.26
CA ASP A 244 -19.01 11.68 19.36
C ASP A 244 -19.49 12.11 17.96
N ASP A 245 -18.70 11.90 16.91
CA ASP A 245 -19.12 12.14 15.52
C ASP A 245 -20.25 11.20 15.08
N PHE A 246 -20.11 9.91 15.36
CA PHE A 246 -21.06 8.90 14.92
C PHE A 246 -22.38 8.96 15.68
N MET A 247 -22.38 9.53 16.89
CA MET A 247 -23.61 9.90 17.58
C MET A 247 -24.39 11.03 16.89
N MET A 248 -23.79 11.79 15.97
CA MET A 248 -24.50 12.81 15.20
C MET A 248 -25.15 12.28 13.92
N LEU A 249 -24.90 11.01 13.55
CA LEU A 249 -25.49 10.42 12.36
C LEU A 249 -27.01 10.17 12.53
N PRO A 250 -27.79 10.15 11.43
CA PRO A 250 -29.20 9.82 11.48
C PRO A 250 -29.49 8.50 12.20
N PRO A 251 -30.62 8.35 12.91
CA PRO A 251 -30.97 7.16 13.70
C PRO A 251 -30.90 5.83 12.94
N ALA A 252 -31.22 5.84 11.65
CA ALA A 252 -31.21 4.65 10.80
C ALA A 252 -29.80 4.23 10.35
N SER A 253 -28.80 5.10 10.48
CA SER A 253 -27.44 4.86 9.97
C SER A 253 -26.80 3.67 10.69
N PRO A 254 -26.14 2.75 9.97
CA PRO A 254 -25.41 1.65 10.58
C PRO A 254 -24.38 2.12 11.62
N GLY A 255 -23.66 3.21 11.34
CA GLY A 255 -22.69 3.78 12.24
C GLY A 255 -23.29 4.38 13.51
N LYS A 256 -24.49 4.98 13.42
CA LYS A 256 -25.23 5.45 14.59
C LYS A 256 -25.58 4.29 15.52
N ARG A 257 -26.06 3.18 14.96
CA ARG A 257 -26.33 1.95 15.70
C ARG A 257 -25.07 1.39 16.37
N ALA A 258 -23.96 1.32 15.63
CA ALA A 258 -22.68 0.86 16.16
C ALA A 258 -22.14 1.73 17.31
N ALA A 259 -22.37 3.05 17.25
CA ALA A 259 -22.01 3.99 18.30
C ALA A 259 -22.84 3.78 19.58
N VAL A 260 -24.16 3.61 19.44
CA VAL A 260 -25.02 3.36 20.60
C VAL A 260 -24.75 1.98 21.22
N GLU A 261 -24.44 0.96 20.42
CA GLU A 261 -24.02 -0.35 20.93
C GLU A 261 -22.72 -0.24 21.75
N ALA A 262 -21.77 0.62 21.35
CA ALA A 262 -20.55 0.86 22.11
C ALA A 262 -20.83 1.53 23.47
N LEU A 263 -21.76 2.49 23.51
CA LEU A 263 -22.24 3.09 24.76
C LEU A 263 -22.88 2.03 25.66
N LEU A 264 -23.85 1.27 25.16
CA LEU A 264 -24.51 0.23 25.94
C LEU A 264 -23.51 -0.78 26.50
N LYS A 265 -22.53 -1.20 25.69
CA LYS A 265 -21.47 -2.12 26.13
C LYS A 265 -20.64 -1.53 27.27
N ALA A 266 -20.24 -0.27 27.19
CA ALA A 266 -19.47 0.38 28.26
C ALA A 266 -20.25 0.51 29.57
N PHE A 267 -21.59 0.58 29.47
CA PHE A 267 -22.52 0.61 30.59
C PHE A 267 -22.95 -0.79 31.07
N GLY A 268 -22.32 -1.86 30.59
CA GLY A 268 -22.66 -3.24 30.95
C GLY A 268 -24.05 -3.68 30.51
N GLY A 269 -24.58 -3.08 29.43
CA GLY A 269 -25.94 -3.31 28.93
C GLY A 269 -27.04 -2.59 29.71
N ASN A 270 -26.70 -1.75 30.70
CA ASN A 270 -27.67 -1.07 31.55
C ASN A 270 -28.24 0.18 30.86
N LEU A 271 -29.33 0.00 30.12
CA LEU A 271 -30.03 1.06 29.39
C LEU A 271 -30.55 2.15 30.33
N GLU A 272 -31.09 1.78 31.49
CA GLU A 272 -31.69 2.71 32.44
C GLU A 272 -30.64 3.66 33.04
N ARG A 273 -29.44 3.13 33.34
CA ARG A 273 -28.31 3.94 33.79
C ARG A 273 -27.83 4.88 32.69
N LEU A 274 -27.59 4.36 31.48
CA LEU A 274 -27.13 5.17 30.36
C LEU A 274 -28.12 6.30 30.03
N SER A 275 -29.41 5.99 29.89
CA SER A 275 -30.44 6.98 29.61
C SER A 275 -30.55 8.02 30.72
N ARG A 276 -30.45 7.64 31.99
CA ARG A 276 -30.42 8.58 33.11
C ARG A 276 -29.21 9.51 33.08
N GLU A 277 -28.02 9.00 32.80
CA GLU A 277 -26.81 9.83 32.68
C GLU A 277 -26.89 10.80 31.48
N LEU A 278 -27.67 10.47 30.45
CA LEU A 278 -27.92 11.34 29.28
C LEU A 278 -29.19 12.20 29.41
N GLY A 279 -29.97 12.08 30.48
CA GLY A 279 -31.22 12.83 30.66
C GLY A 279 -32.35 12.40 29.70
N LEU A 280 -32.39 11.12 29.31
CA LEU A 280 -33.33 10.55 28.35
C LEU A 280 -34.32 9.59 28.99
N VAL A 281 -35.42 9.35 28.28
CA VAL A 281 -36.27 8.18 28.54
C VAL A 281 -35.47 6.90 28.24
N ALA A 282 -35.66 5.86 29.06
CA ALA A 282 -35.00 4.56 28.90
C ALA A 282 -35.58 3.80 27.70
N SER A 283 -35.16 4.17 26.48
CA SER A 283 -35.53 3.47 25.25
C SER A 283 -34.40 3.51 24.23
N MET A 284 -34.35 2.46 23.39
CA MET A 284 -33.41 2.37 22.28
C MET A 284 -33.65 3.52 21.28
N GLU A 285 -34.90 3.85 21.02
CA GLU A 285 -35.28 4.96 20.16
C GLU A 285 -34.73 6.31 20.66
N ALA A 286 -34.81 6.59 21.97
CA ALA A 286 -34.28 7.83 22.53
C ALA A 286 -32.76 7.93 22.36
N LEU A 287 -32.02 6.83 22.56
CA LEU A 287 -30.56 6.80 22.34
C LEU A 287 -30.18 6.96 20.85
N LEU A 288 -30.93 6.33 19.95
CA LEU A 288 -30.71 6.47 18.50
C LEU A 288 -31.04 7.87 17.99
N ASN A 289 -31.94 8.60 18.65
CA ASN A 289 -32.25 9.99 18.31
C ASN A 289 -31.37 11.01 19.07
N TYR A 290 -30.56 10.58 20.03
CA TYR A 290 -29.73 11.49 20.81
C TYR A 290 -28.58 12.08 19.99
N THR A 291 -28.53 13.40 19.85
CA THR A 291 -27.44 14.15 19.18
C THR A 291 -26.78 15.16 20.11
N GLY A 292 -26.87 14.95 21.43
CA GLY A 292 -26.25 15.81 22.43
C GLY A 292 -24.77 15.47 22.66
N GLN A 293 -24.10 16.30 23.44
CA GLN A 293 -22.71 16.08 23.83
C GLN A 293 -22.61 14.97 24.87
N LEU A 294 -21.83 13.92 24.57
CA LEU A 294 -21.54 12.87 25.53
C LEU A 294 -20.65 13.38 26.68
N PRO A 295 -20.97 13.06 27.95
CA PRO A 295 -20.12 13.41 29.09
C PRO A 295 -18.69 12.85 28.95
N SER A 296 -17.76 13.46 29.69
CA SER A 296 -16.38 12.99 29.80
C SER A 296 -16.22 12.09 31.03
N GLY A 297 -15.27 11.14 30.97
CA GLY A 297 -14.94 10.28 32.11
C GLY A 297 -15.73 8.97 32.16
N GLY A 298 -15.24 8.06 33.01
CA GLY A 298 -15.91 6.81 33.36
C GLY A 298 -16.32 5.95 32.16
N ALA A 299 -17.59 5.54 32.14
CA ALA A 299 -18.13 4.66 31.09
C ALA A 299 -18.18 5.33 29.71
N PHE A 300 -18.24 6.66 29.62
CA PHE A 300 -18.21 7.33 28.31
C PHE A 300 -16.83 7.28 27.65
N ASP A 301 -15.75 7.39 28.42
CA ASP A 301 -14.39 7.22 27.88
C ASP A 301 -14.08 5.77 27.53
N GLU A 302 -14.63 4.80 28.28
CA GLU A 302 -14.63 3.39 27.87
C GLU A 302 -15.41 3.19 26.56
N ALA A 303 -16.60 3.80 26.41
CA ALA A 303 -17.36 3.73 25.17
C ALA A 303 -16.58 4.28 23.97
N ARG A 304 -15.87 5.41 24.14
CA ARG A 304 -14.98 5.97 23.12
C ARG A 304 -13.87 4.98 22.72
N ARG A 305 -13.25 4.30 23.69
CA ARG A 305 -12.25 3.26 23.43
C ARG A 305 -12.83 2.04 22.71
N ILE A 306 -14.00 1.56 23.15
CA ILE A 306 -14.72 0.44 22.51
C ILE A 306 -15.05 0.78 21.05
N PHE A 307 -15.61 1.97 20.82
CA PHE A 307 -16.01 2.39 19.48
C PHE A 307 -14.79 2.57 18.57
N LEU A 308 -13.73 3.23 19.05
CA LEU A 308 -12.48 3.38 18.30
C LEU A 308 -11.91 2.02 17.88
N ARG A 309 -11.84 1.06 18.81
CA ARG A 309 -11.39 -0.29 18.51
C ARG A 309 -12.25 -0.96 17.44
N ARG A 310 -13.58 -0.92 17.61
CA ARG A 310 -14.52 -1.50 16.65
C ARG A 310 -14.38 -0.87 15.26
N PHE A 311 -14.28 0.46 15.20
CA PHE A 311 -14.11 1.20 13.95
C PHE A 311 -12.80 0.79 13.25
N ALA A 312 -11.69 0.72 13.98
CA ALA A 312 -10.40 0.28 13.45
C ALA A 312 -10.45 -1.18 12.96
N GLU A 313 -10.98 -2.10 13.77
CA GLU A 313 -11.12 -3.51 13.38
C GLU A 313 -11.98 -3.68 12.12
N SER A 314 -13.10 -2.96 12.02
CA SER A 314 -13.95 -2.95 10.82
C SER A 314 -13.21 -2.41 9.60
N TYR A 315 -12.58 -1.24 9.70
CA TYR A 315 -11.85 -0.63 8.60
C TYR A 315 -10.71 -1.54 8.08
N PHE A 316 -9.78 -1.93 8.96
CA PHE A 316 -8.61 -2.70 8.56
C PHE A 316 -9.00 -4.09 8.06
N SER A 317 -10.00 -4.74 8.68
CA SER A 317 -10.42 -6.08 8.24
C SER A 317 -11.04 -6.05 6.84
N VAL A 318 -11.86 -5.06 6.52
CA VAL A 318 -12.47 -4.90 5.19
C VAL A 318 -11.39 -4.57 4.16
N ALA A 319 -10.57 -3.54 4.42
CA ALA A 319 -9.55 -3.08 3.48
C ALA A 319 -8.49 -4.16 3.19
N VAL A 320 -7.94 -4.81 4.23
CA VAL A 320 -6.92 -5.86 4.06
C VAL A 320 -7.50 -7.10 3.39
N ARG A 321 -8.74 -7.48 3.69
CA ARG A 321 -9.41 -8.62 3.02
C ARG A 321 -9.62 -8.34 1.54
N ALA A 322 -10.02 -7.12 1.18
CA ALA A 322 -10.14 -6.71 -0.21
C ALA A 322 -8.78 -6.81 -0.94
N VAL A 323 -7.71 -6.26 -0.35
CA VAL A 323 -6.35 -6.39 -0.93
C VAL A 323 -5.96 -7.86 -1.12
N ARG A 324 -6.05 -8.69 -0.08
CA ARG A 324 -5.67 -10.11 -0.14
C ARG A 324 -6.51 -10.95 -1.11
N ARG A 325 -7.73 -10.52 -1.43
CA ARG A 325 -8.56 -11.18 -2.44
C ARG A 325 -8.01 -10.97 -3.84
N HIS A 326 -7.45 -9.79 -4.10
CA HIS A 326 -6.99 -9.34 -5.41
C HIS A 326 -5.46 -9.43 -5.59
N ASP A 327 -4.71 -9.51 -4.49
CA ASP A 327 -3.27 -9.78 -4.42
C ASP A 327 -2.94 -10.64 -3.16
N PRO A 328 -2.95 -11.98 -3.28
CA PRO A 328 -2.98 -12.93 -2.15
C PRO A 328 -1.64 -13.21 -1.45
#